data_AF-A0A0F9LNI7-F1
#
_entry.id   AF-A0A0F9LNI7-F1
#
_cell.length_a   1.000
_cell.length_b   1.000
_cell.length_c   1.000
_cell.angle_alpha   90.00
_cell.angle_beta   90.00
_cell.angle_gamma   90.00
#
_symmetry.space_group_name_H-M   'P 1'
#
loop_
_entity.id
_entity.type
_entity.pdbx_description
1 polymer ?
#
loop_
_entity_poly.entity_id
_entity_poly.type
_entity_poly.pdbx_seq_one_letter_code
_entity_poly.pdbx_strand_id
1 'polypeptide(L)'
;MGPDFFQNSKKSKSIRIEKTGEIKVVLVNGQQYMSWKLGDEESQRFAVVQLYRCGLGNQEKLAELFGLHVNTVQKYIADFTRDGLQGLISQRSGPKDKWKITPEIKALILFIALKEGILGYDAIKKRLAKWDEHVSIPSIRQVLLENGIIMDMSVLDSKEQQKELFNFQDKEQIYLDFGIDVELAETISEKGVKSKEEKSVDVGEVESSSEIKKNDRSFFSQSQRVYLDQLEHGCYNAYAGGLLFVPLLEKYSFLPPLRRIINIPTHEGYSLEELCLTLFYIDSFAFRSMEDFKRVYPEEFGALIGRSFSPSRFTLRRFLHKVRKLKKSEELIDEFAYEYLKSGIACFSVLYIDGHFLPYYGMYPVTKGWHGVRQMPMKGSYNFLGVDENFTPWIFLIRSSSEDLLQKIPEIVAKAKEAAARAGVDQEQLEDIVVVFDREGYSAELYRYLEGRDKEDKKRRAIFISWAKYADKWVYNIPDEKLEHTVIVAYDIQKSEEVKYFNTERTMSKYGKIRTIVIESGDDRKRMAIYTNGDEDEIDSDTVIQLICRRWGEENK
;
A
#
# COMPACT_ATOMS: atom_id res chain seq x y z
N MET A 1 50.15 23.36 -18.76
CA MET A 1 49.85 22.38 -19.83
C MET A 1 48.44 22.69 -20.31
N GLY A 2 48.28 23.01 -21.59
CA GLY A 2 47.00 23.41 -22.19
C GLY A 2 45.98 22.28 -22.32
N PRO A 3 44.82 22.50 -22.97
CA PRO A 3 44.53 23.61 -23.90
C PRO A 3 43.45 24.56 -23.34
N ASP A 4 43.46 25.88 -23.42
CA ASP A 4 43.87 26.83 -24.48
C ASP A 4 43.22 26.58 -25.84
N PHE A 5 41.89 26.71 -25.89
CA PHE A 5 41.10 26.49 -27.10
C PHE A 5 40.68 27.76 -27.85
N PHE A 6 40.75 28.97 -27.25
CA PHE A 6 40.21 30.18 -27.90
C PHE A 6 40.89 31.53 -27.58
N GLN A 7 42.19 31.57 -27.24
CA GLN A 7 42.93 32.84 -27.19
C GLN A 7 44.15 32.86 -28.11
N ASN A 8 43.92 33.11 -29.40
CA ASN A 8 44.68 34.06 -30.21
C ASN A 8 44.27 33.98 -31.68
N SER A 9 43.49 34.97 -32.13
CA SER A 9 43.81 35.68 -33.36
C SER A 9 42.87 36.86 -33.54
N LYS A 10 43.45 38.04 -33.79
CA LYS A 10 42.83 39.09 -34.60
C LYS A 10 42.71 38.61 -36.07
N LYS A 11 42.11 37.44 -36.28
CA LYS A 11 41.61 37.00 -37.59
C LYS A 11 40.11 37.19 -37.53
N SER A 12 39.54 37.67 -38.63
CA SER A 12 38.09 37.81 -38.78
C SER A 12 37.43 36.49 -38.39
N LYS A 13 36.79 36.45 -37.21
CA LYS A 13 36.13 35.24 -36.70
C LYS A 13 34.95 34.97 -37.62
N SER A 14 35.09 33.97 -38.49
CA SER A 14 34.05 33.57 -39.43
C SER A 14 33.23 32.46 -38.79
N ILE A 15 32.04 32.81 -38.33
CA ILE A 15 31.01 31.84 -37.96
C ILE A 15 30.22 31.54 -39.23
N ARG A 16 30.10 30.26 -39.58
CA ARG A 16 29.27 29.81 -40.70
C ARG A 16 28.33 28.74 -40.20
N ILE A 17 27.12 28.72 -40.75
CA ILE A 17 26.15 27.67 -40.49
C ILE A 17 26.00 26.89 -41.77
N GLU A 18 26.31 25.61 -41.71
CA GLU A 18 26.12 24.68 -42.81
C GLU A 18 24.95 23.76 -42.48
N LYS A 19 24.16 23.44 -43.51
CA LYS A 19 23.07 22.47 -43.42
C LYS A 19 23.49 21.26 -44.23
N THR A 20 23.68 20.13 -43.56
CA THR A 20 24.09 18.88 -44.20
C THR A 20 22.99 17.86 -43.91
N GLY A 21 22.09 17.67 -44.88
CA GLY A 21 20.90 16.82 -44.71
C GLY A 21 19.95 17.38 -43.64
N GLU A 22 19.58 16.55 -42.66
CA GLU A 22 18.69 16.92 -41.54
C GLU A 22 19.44 17.50 -40.33
N ILE A 23 20.72 17.83 -40.47
CA ILE A 23 21.56 18.32 -39.37
C ILE A 23 22.06 19.73 -39.70
N LYS A 24 21.87 20.64 -38.75
CA LYS A 24 22.41 22.00 -38.79
C LYS A 24 23.71 22.02 -37.99
N VAL A 25 24.79 22.46 -38.63
CA VAL A 25 26.13 22.45 -38.05
C VAL A 25 26.64 23.88 -38.00
N VAL A 26 27.08 24.31 -36.83
CA VAL A 26 27.79 25.59 -36.66
C VAL A 26 29.27 25.33 -36.75
N LEU A 27 29.92 26.03 -37.68
CA LEU A 27 31.36 26.04 -37.86
C LEU A 27 31.93 27.35 -37.35
N VAL A 28 32.91 27.27 -36.46
CA VAL A 28 33.70 28.42 -36.02
C VAL A 28 35.08 28.27 -36.63
N ASN A 29 35.48 29.19 -37.52
CA ASN A 29 36.75 29.15 -38.24
C ASN A 29 37.00 27.82 -39.01
N GLY A 30 35.93 27.21 -39.55
CA GLY A 30 36.00 25.97 -40.32
C GLY A 30 36.01 24.67 -39.49
N GLN A 31 35.92 24.76 -38.16
CA GLN A 31 35.79 23.60 -37.28
C GLN A 31 34.38 23.49 -36.69
N GLN A 32 33.87 22.27 -36.58
CA GLN A 32 32.54 21.98 -36.03
C GLN A 32 32.49 22.30 -34.54
N TYR A 33 31.64 23.28 -34.20
CA TYR A 33 31.42 23.72 -32.83
C TYR A 33 30.26 22.96 -32.18
N MET A 34 29.12 22.91 -32.86
CA MET A 34 27.93 22.18 -32.40
C MET A 34 27.07 21.79 -33.60
N SER A 35 26.44 20.62 -33.52
CA SER A 35 25.52 20.11 -34.54
C SER A 35 24.26 19.57 -33.89
N TRP A 36 23.10 19.84 -34.48
CA TRP A 36 21.82 19.36 -33.99
C TRP A 36 20.86 19.08 -35.15
N LYS A 37 19.80 18.31 -34.89
CA LYS A 37 18.79 18.00 -35.91
C LYS A 37 17.95 19.23 -36.23
N LEU A 38 17.58 19.40 -37.50
CA LEU A 38 16.64 20.41 -37.95
C LEU A 38 15.30 20.22 -37.21
N GLY A 39 14.94 21.18 -36.35
CA GLY A 39 13.72 21.15 -35.52
C GLY A 39 13.98 21.16 -34.01
N ASP A 40 15.21 20.89 -33.57
CA ASP A 40 15.63 21.04 -32.17
C ASP A 40 15.96 22.53 -31.90
N GLU A 41 14.93 23.29 -31.54
CA GLU A 41 15.04 24.72 -31.27
C GLU A 41 15.81 24.99 -29.97
N GLU A 42 15.68 24.11 -28.98
CA GLU A 42 16.35 24.20 -27.68
C GLU A 42 17.88 24.15 -27.86
N SER A 43 18.38 23.22 -28.68
CA SER A 43 19.80 23.13 -29.03
C SER A 43 20.28 24.36 -29.83
N GLN A 44 19.45 24.92 -30.71
CA GLN A 44 19.78 26.17 -31.41
C GLN A 44 19.89 27.36 -30.45
N ARG A 45 18.95 27.49 -29.51
CA ARG A 45 18.96 28.56 -28.49
C ARG A 45 20.20 28.47 -27.61
N PHE A 46 20.56 27.25 -27.22
CA PHE A 46 21.77 27.00 -26.44
C PHE A 46 23.05 27.37 -27.22
N ALA A 47 23.14 27.00 -28.51
CA ALA A 47 24.27 27.36 -29.35
C ALA A 47 24.47 28.88 -29.47
N VAL A 48 23.37 29.65 -29.63
CA VAL A 48 23.42 31.12 -29.69
C VAL A 48 23.96 31.73 -28.40
N VAL A 49 23.50 31.24 -27.23
CA VAL A 49 23.97 31.73 -25.93
C VAL A 49 25.44 31.42 -25.70
N GLN A 50 25.88 30.20 -26.04
CA GLN A 50 27.29 29.80 -25.84
C GLN A 50 28.24 30.58 -26.76
N LEU A 51 27.89 30.81 -28.03
CA LEU A 51 28.70 31.63 -28.95
C LEU A 51 28.84 33.08 -28.47
N TYR A 52 27.80 33.62 -27.82
CA TYR A 52 27.86 34.93 -27.18
C TYR A 52 28.79 34.93 -25.95
N ARG A 53 28.64 33.97 -25.02
CA ARG A 53 29.49 33.87 -23.81
C ARG A 53 30.96 33.62 -24.13
N CYS A 54 31.26 32.89 -25.19
CA CYS A 54 32.63 32.66 -25.67
C CYS A 54 33.24 33.87 -26.41
N GLY A 55 32.51 34.98 -26.57
CA GLY A 55 33.00 36.19 -27.26
C GLY A 55 33.27 35.97 -28.74
N LEU A 56 32.54 35.04 -29.37
CA LEU A 56 32.73 34.67 -30.77
C LEU A 56 31.82 35.50 -31.72
N GLY A 57 30.75 36.12 -31.21
CA GLY A 57 29.92 37.07 -31.94
C GLY A 57 29.11 38.01 -31.04
N ASN A 58 28.83 39.22 -31.52
CA ASN A 58 27.96 40.20 -30.84
C ASN A 58 26.49 39.87 -31.11
N GLN A 59 25.57 40.40 -30.29
CA GLN A 59 24.13 40.12 -30.38
C GLN A 59 23.54 40.36 -31.78
N GLU A 60 23.95 41.45 -32.44
CA GLU A 60 23.52 41.80 -33.81
C GLU A 60 24.04 40.79 -34.84
N LYS A 61 25.31 40.41 -34.74
CA LYS A 61 25.93 39.44 -35.64
C LYS A 61 25.35 38.04 -35.48
N LEU A 62 25.00 37.64 -34.25
CA LEU A 62 24.35 36.35 -33.97
C LEU A 62 22.89 36.35 -34.41
N ALA A 63 22.18 37.48 -34.25
CA ALA A 63 20.83 37.67 -34.77
C ALA A 63 20.79 37.50 -36.30
N GLU A 64 21.70 38.15 -37.01
CA GLU A 64 21.83 38.02 -38.46
C GLU A 64 22.21 36.59 -38.89
N LEU A 65 23.22 35.99 -38.25
CA LEU A 65 23.70 34.64 -38.59
C LEU A 65 22.65 33.54 -38.39
N PHE A 66 21.85 33.64 -37.33
CA PHE A 66 20.82 32.64 -37.01
C PHE A 66 19.44 32.99 -37.58
N GLY A 67 19.29 34.16 -38.23
CA GLY A 67 18.02 34.64 -38.77
C GLY A 67 16.99 34.95 -37.69
N LEU A 68 17.44 35.46 -36.54
CA LEU A 68 16.61 35.77 -35.37
C LEU A 68 16.57 37.28 -35.11
N HIS A 69 15.54 37.76 -34.43
CA HIS A 69 15.48 39.16 -33.99
C HIS A 69 16.46 39.40 -32.83
N VAL A 70 17.08 40.58 -32.78
CA VAL A 70 18.07 40.94 -31.72
C VAL A 70 17.47 40.78 -30.32
N ASN A 71 16.22 41.23 -30.11
CA ASN A 71 15.50 41.05 -28.85
C ASN A 71 15.34 39.57 -28.44
N THR A 72 15.21 38.67 -29.41
CA THR A 72 15.10 37.22 -29.15
C THR A 72 16.43 36.66 -28.65
N VAL A 73 17.55 37.10 -29.23
CA VAL A 73 18.90 36.74 -28.77
C VAL A 73 19.15 37.28 -27.36
N GLN A 74 18.75 38.53 -27.09
CA GLN A 74 18.82 39.11 -25.75
C GLN A 74 18.00 38.32 -24.73
N LYS A 75 16.78 37.94 -25.10
CA LYS A 75 15.90 37.11 -24.26
C LYS A 75 16.55 35.76 -23.93
N TYR A 76 17.13 35.06 -24.90
CA TYR A 76 17.81 33.79 -24.64
C TYR A 76 19.02 33.96 -23.71
N ILE A 77 19.80 35.02 -23.88
CA ILE A 77 20.94 35.30 -22.99
C ILE A 77 20.44 35.59 -21.56
N ALA A 78 19.38 36.39 -21.42
CA ALA A 78 18.80 36.73 -20.13
C ALA A 78 18.18 35.50 -19.44
N ASP A 79 17.37 34.73 -20.14
CA ASP A 79 16.72 33.52 -19.62
C ASP A 79 17.77 32.46 -19.22
N PHE A 80 18.85 32.30 -20.00
CA PHE A 80 19.94 31.39 -19.63
C PHE A 80 20.78 31.90 -18.44
N THR A 81 20.97 33.21 -18.32
CA THR A 81 21.71 33.79 -17.18
C THR A 81 20.91 33.66 -15.88
N ARG A 82 19.57 33.73 -15.97
CA ARG A 82 18.67 33.60 -14.81
C ARG A 82 18.48 32.14 -14.39
N ASP A 83 18.12 31.27 -15.33
CA ASP A 83 17.59 29.92 -15.04
C ASP A 83 18.45 28.79 -15.63
N GLY A 84 19.62 29.10 -16.19
CA GLY A 84 20.50 28.11 -16.83
C GLY A 84 19.86 27.47 -18.06
N LEU A 85 20.15 26.17 -18.29
CA LEU A 85 19.62 25.45 -19.46
C LEU A 85 18.09 25.33 -19.45
N GLN A 86 17.46 25.28 -18.27
CA GLN A 86 16.00 25.17 -18.16
C GLN A 86 15.27 26.39 -18.72
N GLY A 87 15.85 27.59 -18.62
CA GLY A 87 15.26 28.81 -19.16
C GLY A 87 15.18 28.86 -20.70
N LEU A 88 15.91 27.98 -21.39
CA LEU A 88 15.90 27.90 -22.87
C LEU A 88 14.89 26.90 -23.42
N ILE A 89 14.32 26.03 -22.57
CA ILE A 89 13.35 25.00 -22.95
C ILE A 89 11.98 25.67 -23.15
N SER A 90 11.39 25.48 -24.33
CA SER A 90 10.08 26.03 -24.66
C SER A 90 8.99 25.42 -23.76
N GLN A 91 8.43 26.18 -22.81
CA GLN A 91 7.15 25.79 -22.21
C GLN A 91 6.03 26.04 -23.23
N ARG A 92 5.09 25.08 -23.36
CA ARG A 92 3.98 25.19 -24.30
C ARG A 92 3.06 26.35 -23.90
N SER A 93 3.18 27.48 -24.61
CA SER A 93 2.07 28.40 -24.82
C SER A 93 1.06 27.72 -25.73
N GLY A 94 -0.14 27.46 -25.24
CA GLY A 94 -1.16 26.67 -25.96
C GLY A 94 -1.58 27.27 -27.32
N PRO A 95 -2.03 26.45 -28.29
CA PRO A 95 -2.51 26.94 -29.58
C PRO A 95 -3.92 27.56 -29.51
N LYS A 96 -4.07 28.68 -30.23
CA LYS A 96 -5.31 29.38 -30.58
C LYS A 96 -5.68 29.01 -32.05
N ASP A 97 -6.47 27.93 -32.26
CA ASP A 97 -7.21 27.46 -33.49
C ASP A 97 -6.47 27.03 -34.79
N LYS A 98 -7.01 26.22 -35.77
CA LYS A 98 -8.28 25.47 -36.02
C LYS A 98 -7.96 24.10 -36.71
N TRP A 99 -8.60 22.98 -36.33
CA TRP A 99 -8.33 21.60 -36.81
C TRP A 99 -9.22 21.17 -38.00
N LYS A 100 -8.75 20.26 -38.88
CA LYS A 100 -9.55 19.66 -39.99
C LYS A 100 -10.73 18.79 -39.52
N ILE A 101 -10.68 18.30 -38.28
CA ILE A 101 -11.86 17.84 -37.56
C ILE A 101 -12.08 18.90 -36.50
N THR A 102 -12.91 19.89 -36.83
CA THR A 102 -13.36 20.84 -35.83
C THR A 102 -14.28 20.13 -34.83
N PRO A 103 -14.39 20.63 -33.59
CA PRO A 103 -15.39 20.16 -32.63
C PRO A 103 -16.79 20.12 -33.22
N GLU A 104 -17.09 21.04 -34.14
CA GLU A 104 -18.33 21.13 -34.91
C GLU A 104 -18.56 19.88 -35.78
N ILE A 105 -17.55 19.44 -36.55
CA ILE A 105 -17.64 18.23 -37.39
C ILE A 105 -17.77 16.97 -36.52
N LYS A 106 -17.05 16.92 -35.39
CA LYS A 106 -17.15 15.80 -34.41
C LYS A 106 -18.54 15.75 -33.76
N ALA A 107 -19.10 16.90 -33.38
CA ALA A 107 -20.46 17.01 -32.85
C ALA A 107 -21.53 16.64 -33.90
N LEU A 108 -21.34 17.02 -35.17
CA LEU A 108 -22.24 16.62 -36.26
C LEU A 108 -22.25 15.10 -36.48
N ILE A 109 -21.08 14.45 -36.49
CA ILE A 109 -20.97 12.99 -36.61
C ILE A 109 -21.68 12.30 -35.44
N LEU A 110 -21.45 12.79 -34.21
CA LEU A 110 -22.10 12.26 -33.01
C LEU A 110 -23.61 12.55 -32.98
N PHE A 111 -24.06 13.68 -33.50
CA PHE A 111 -25.49 14.02 -33.62
C PHE A 111 -26.21 13.08 -34.59
N ILE A 112 -25.63 12.80 -35.76
CA ILE A 112 -26.21 11.86 -36.73
C ILE A 112 -26.23 10.43 -36.14
N ALA A 113 -25.17 10.04 -35.41
CA ALA A 113 -25.08 8.71 -34.80
C ALA A 113 -26.04 8.53 -33.61
N LEU A 114 -26.15 9.51 -32.71
CA LEU A 114 -26.88 9.40 -31.44
C LEU A 114 -28.33 9.90 -31.51
N LYS A 115 -28.62 10.95 -32.28
CA LYS A 115 -29.97 11.55 -32.35
C LYS A 115 -30.78 11.05 -33.54
N GLU A 116 -30.16 10.85 -34.71
CA GLU A 116 -30.84 10.29 -35.88
C GLU A 116 -30.77 8.74 -35.94
N GLY A 117 -29.91 8.11 -35.13
CA GLY A 117 -29.79 6.65 -35.01
C GLY A 117 -29.15 5.95 -36.22
N ILE A 118 -28.43 6.69 -37.07
CA ILE A 118 -27.84 6.15 -38.30
C ILE A 118 -26.39 5.73 -38.02
N LEU A 119 -26.14 4.42 -37.93
CA LEU A 119 -24.82 3.84 -37.60
C LEU A 119 -24.00 3.39 -38.81
N GLY A 120 -24.57 3.42 -40.02
CA GLY A 120 -23.89 3.01 -41.25
C GLY A 120 -22.92 4.07 -41.77
N TYR A 121 -21.63 3.74 -41.87
CA TYR A 121 -20.57 4.71 -42.21
C TYR A 121 -20.79 5.45 -43.56
N ASP A 122 -21.33 4.77 -44.57
CA ASP A 122 -21.64 5.37 -45.88
C ASP A 122 -22.86 6.30 -45.83
N ALA A 123 -23.81 6.03 -44.92
CA ALA A 123 -24.98 6.87 -44.73
C ALA A 123 -24.62 8.17 -44.01
N ILE A 124 -23.73 8.10 -43.00
CA ILE A 124 -23.19 9.29 -42.30
C ILE A 124 -22.40 10.16 -43.29
N LYS A 125 -21.58 9.55 -44.15
CA LYS A 125 -20.81 10.28 -45.17
C LYS A 125 -21.68 10.97 -46.22
N LYS A 126 -22.74 10.31 -46.73
CA LYS A 126 -23.69 10.93 -47.68
C LYS A 126 -24.45 12.10 -47.07
N ARG A 127 -24.69 12.07 -45.75
CA ARG A 127 -25.44 13.11 -45.03
C ARG A 127 -24.56 14.32 -44.71
N LEU A 128 -23.29 14.08 -44.35
CA LEU A 128 -22.28 15.14 -44.20
C LEU A 128 -22.00 15.87 -45.53
N ALA A 129 -22.01 15.13 -46.66
CA ALA A 129 -21.82 15.73 -47.99
C ALA A 129 -22.95 16.68 -48.43
N LYS A 130 -24.15 16.60 -47.84
CA LYS A 130 -25.24 17.57 -48.09
C LYS A 130 -25.01 18.92 -47.40
N TRP A 131 -24.10 18.97 -46.42
CA TRP A 131 -23.73 20.17 -45.69
C TRP A 131 -22.36 20.71 -46.10
N ASP A 132 -21.92 20.35 -47.31
CA ASP A 132 -20.66 20.78 -47.95
C ASP A 132 -19.37 20.35 -47.21
N GLU A 133 -19.49 19.38 -46.29
CA GLU A 133 -18.40 18.87 -45.46
C GLU A 133 -17.94 17.49 -45.94
N HIS A 134 -16.70 17.40 -46.43
CA HIS A 134 -16.13 16.18 -46.98
C HIS A 134 -15.21 15.48 -45.97
N VAL A 135 -15.73 14.45 -45.29
CA VAL A 135 -14.98 13.66 -44.29
C VAL A 135 -14.77 12.21 -44.78
N SER A 136 -13.61 11.63 -44.45
CA SER A 136 -13.24 10.26 -44.84
C SER A 136 -13.91 9.20 -43.94
N ILE A 137 -14.23 8.03 -44.50
CA ILE A 137 -14.85 6.90 -43.76
C ILE A 137 -14.00 6.44 -42.57
N PRO A 138 -12.66 6.33 -42.68
CA PRO A 138 -11.80 6.00 -41.54
C PRO A 138 -11.88 7.02 -40.40
N SER A 139 -12.02 8.32 -40.71
CA SER A 139 -12.18 9.36 -39.70
C SER A 139 -13.51 9.25 -38.96
N ILE A 140 -14.59 8.89 -39.67
CA ILE A 140 -15.90 8.62 -39.04
C ILE A 140 -15.81 7.40 -38.12
N ARG A 141 -15.17 6.31 -38.59
CA ARG A 141 -14.95 5.10 -37.77
C ARG A 141 -14.12 5.40 -36.52
N GLN A 142 -13.07 6.19 -36.66
CA GLN A 142 -12.20 6.56 -35.54
C GLN A 142 -12.95 7.42 -34.51
N VAL A 143 -13.77 8.38 -34.95
CA VAL A 143 -14.62 9.16 -34.03
C VAL A 143 -15.62 8.26 -33.31
N LEU A 144 -16.24 7.28 -33.97
CA LEU A 144 -17.20 6.39 -33.31
C LEU A 144 -16.54 5.41 -32.33
N LEU A 145 -15.34 4.92 -32.62
CA LEU A 145 -14.54 4.07 -31.73
C LEU A 145 -14.01 4.84 -30.51
N GLU A 146 -13.46 6.04 -30.72
CA GLU A 146 -12.97 6.91 -29.64
C GLU A 146 -14.07 7.31 -28.66
N ASN A 147 -15.33 7.31 -29.10
CA ASN A 147 -16.49 7.67 -28.26
C ASN A 147 -17.32 6.44 -27.83
N GLY A 148 -16.80 5.22 -28.04
CA GLY A 148 -17.39 3.99 -27.51
C GLY A 148 -18.77 3.61 -28.06
N ILE A 149 -19.19 4.20 -29.20
CA ILE A 149 -20.49 3.91 -29.83
C ILE A 149 -20.51 2.53 -30.48
N ILE A 150 -19.32 1.98 -30.79
CA ILE A 150 -19.13 0.64 -31.34
C ILE A 150 -18.05 -0.07 -30.51
N MET A 151 -18.34 -1.25 -29.95
CA MET A 151 -17.38 -2.10 -29.26
C MET A 151 -16.96 -3.26 -30.18
N ASP A 152 -15.65 -3.55 -30.26
CA ASP A 152 -15.19 -4.83 -30.83
C ASP A 152 -15.47 -5.93 -29.79
N MET A 153 -16.32 -6.89 -30.15
CA MET A 153 -16.63 -8.05 -29.32
C MET A 153 -15.49 -9.07 -29.39
N SER A 154 -14.65 -9.13 -28.36
CA SER A 154 -14.10 -10.41 -27.85
C SER A 154 -13.21 -10.20 -26.62
N VAL A 155 -13.79 -10.23 -25.42
CA VAL A 155 -13.10 -10.73 -24.24
C VAL A 155 -14.09 -11.62 -23.50
N LEU A 156 -13.80 -12.93 -23.51
CA LEU A 156 -14.57 -13.97 -22.83
C LEU A 156 -14.40 -13.83 -21.32
N ASP A 157 -15.54 -13.76 -20.62
CA ASP A 157 -15.67 -13.85 -19.17
C ASP A 157 -15.09 -15.17 -18.62
N SER A 158 -14.08 -15.08 -17.75
CA SER A 158 -13.82 -16.09 -16.73
C SER A 158 -14.38 -15.57 -15.40
N LYS A 159 -15.57 -16.07 -15.05
CA LYS A 159 -16.20 -15.86 -13.74
C LYS A 159 -15.42 -16.64 -12.67
N GLU A 160 -14.56 -15.96 -11.92
CA GLU A 160 -14.16 -16.38 -10.58
C GLU A 160 -14.92 -15.54 -9.53
N GLN A 161 -15.36 -16.19 -8.46
CA GLN A 161 -16.23 -15.65 -7.42
C GLN A 161 -15.50 -14.60 -6.56
N GLN A 162 -15.55 -13.33 -6.96
CA GLN A 162 -15.08 -12.19 -6.17
C GLN A 162 -16.28 -11.39 -5.62
N LYS A 163 -17.22 -12.07 -4.93
CA LYS A 163 -18.51 -11.50 -4.54
C LYS A 163 -18.61 -10.98 -3.10
N GLU A 164 -17.63 -11.24 -2.24
CA GLU A 164 -17.76 -10.88 -0.82
C GLU A 164 -17.14 -9.54 -0.43
N LEU A 165 -16.10 -9.09 -1.15
CA LEU A 165 -15.32 -7.88 -0.77
C LEU A 165 -16.04 -6.55 -1.04
N PHE A 166 -17.06 -6.54 -1.89
CA PHE A 166 -17.77 -5.33 -2.34
C PHE A 166 -19.25 -5.30 -1.95
N ASN A 167 -19.70 -6.25 -1.13
CA ASN A 167 -21.11 -6.39 -0.78
C ASN A 167 -21.42 -5.60 0.51
N PHE A 168 -21.34 -4.28 0.43
CA PHE A 168 -21.84 -3.40 1.48
C PHE A 168 -23.32 -3.08 1.19
N GLN A 169 -24.18 -3.12 2.22
CA GLN A 169 -25.52 -2.52 2.13
C GLN A 169 -25.35 -1.06 1.70
N ASP A 170 -26.06 -0.64 0.65
CA ASP A 170 -26.07 0.71 0.08
C ASP A 170 -26.04 1.80 1.16
N LYS A 171 -24.82 2.17 1.56
CA LYS A 171 -24.49 3.44 2.15
C LYS A 171 -23.58 4.10 1.14
N GLU A 172 -23.87 5.39 0.95
CA GLU A 172 -23.22 6.35 0.06
C GLU A 172 -21.70 6.11 -0.08
N GLN A 173 -21.13 6.48 -1.24
CA GLN A 173 -19.70 6.37 -1.57
C GLN A 173 -18.77 6.42 -0.34
N ILE A 174 -17.89 5.42 -0.22
CA ILE A 174 -16.91 5.31 0.87
C ILE A 174 -16.15 6.64 1.01
N TYR A 175 -16.44 7.37 2.10
CA TYR A 175 -15.82 8.65 2.41
C TYR A 175 -14.61 8.42 3.30
N LEU A 176 -13.42 8.56 2.75
CA LEU A 176 -12.19 8.66 3.54
C LEU A 176 -12.14 10.05 4.18
N ASP A 177 -12.52 10.15 5.45
CA ASP A 177 -12.39 11.38 6.23
C ASP A 177 -10.91 11.65 6.55
N PHE A 178 -10.24 12.39 5.67
CA PHE A 178 -8.92 12.95 5.92
C PHE A 178 -9.06 14.17 6.84
N GLY A 179 -9.33 13.90 8.13
CA GLY A 179 -9.65 14.89 9.15
C GLY A 179 -8.80 16.16 9.06
N ILE A 180 -9.43 17.24 8.60
CA ILE A 180 -8.99 18.58 8.90
C ILE A 180 -9.72 18.94 10.19
N ASP A 181 -9.00 19.03 11.30
CA ASP A 181 -9.55 19.45 12.59
C ASP A 181 -10.38 20.73 12.40
N VAL A 182 -11.69 20.61 12.59
CA VAL A 182 -12.66 21.71 12.50
C VAL A 182 -12.32 22.82 13.52
N GLU A 183 -11.62 22.49 14.61
CA GLU A 183 -11.14 23.45 15.61
C GLU A 183 -10.08 24.43 15.06
N LEU A 184 -9.30 24.05 14.04
CA LEU A 184 -8.33 24.95 13.43
C LEU A 184 -9.01 26.01 12.54
N ALA A 185 -10.19 25.71 11.99
CA ALA A 185 -11.00 26.64 11.21
C ALA A 185 -11.67 27.70 12.09
N GLU A 186 -12.14 27.31 13.29
CA GLU A 186 -12.73 28.25 14.26
C GLU A 186 -11.69 29.27 14.75
N THR A 187 -10.45 28.82 14.99
CA THR A 187 -9.37 29.69 15.44
C THR A 187 -8.94 30.73 14.39
N ILE A 188 -9.14 30.43 13.09
CA ILE A 188 -8.86 31.36 11.98
C ILE A 188 -10.02 32.36 11.82
N SER A 189 -11.25 31.98 12.16
CA SER A 189 -12.43 32.85 12.10
C SER A 189 -12.43 33.95 13.16
N GLU A 190 -11.81 33.74 14.33
CA GLU A 190 -11.80 34.73 15.42
C GLU A 190 -10.84 35.90 15.21
N LYS A 191 -9.85 35.79 14.32
CA LYS A 191 -8.86 36.85 14.06
C LYS A 191 -8.85 37.28 12.60
N GLY A 192 -9.91 37.98 12.16
CA GLY A 192 -9.94 38.50 10.79
C GLY A 192 -11.11 39.39 10.41
N VAL A 193 -11.12 40.62 10.93
CA VAL A 193 -11.66 41.83 10.28
C VAL A 193 -13.20 42.02 10.22
N LYS A 194 -13.63 43.00 11.03
CA LYS A 194 -14.86 43.78 10.97
C LYS A 194 -15.28 44.19 9.55
N SER A 195 -16.51 43.89 9.17
CA SER A 195 -17.31 44.76 8.29
C SER A 195 -18.82 44.47 8.39
N LYS A 196 -19.52 45.43 8.99
CA LYS A 196 -20.92 45.88 8.84
C LYS A 196 -22.07 44.85 8.78
N GLU A 197 -22.92 45.04 9.78
CA GLU A 197 -24.30 44.64 10.04
C GLU A 197 -25.29 44.57 8.85
N GLU A 198 -26.14 43.54 8.97
CA GLU A 198 -27.59 43.51 8.78
C GLU A 198 -28.21 43.56 7.37
N LYS A 199 -28.84 42.44 6.97
CA LYS A 199 -30.30 42.29 7.05
C LYS A 199 -30.75 40.84 6.98
N SER A 200 -31.58 40.48 7.97
CA SER A 200 -32.38 39.27 8.08
C SER A 200 -33.52 39.26 7.05
N VAL A 201 -33.80 38.08 6.46
CA VAL A 201 -35.16 37.71 6.01
C VAL A 201 -35.38 36.21 6.25
N ASP A 202 -36.60 35.94 6.68
CA ASP A 202 -37.26 34.76 7.22
C ASP A 202 -37.05 33.39 6.56
N VAL A 203 -37.22 32.41 7.45
CA VAL A 203 -37.52 31.00 7.21
C VAL A 203 -38.89 30.86 6.56
N GLY A 204 -38.94 30.21 5.40
CA GLY A 204 -40.14 29.62 4.83
C GLY A 204 -39.87 28.15 4.54
N GLU A 205 -40.55 27.27 5.27
CA GLU A 205 -40.64 25.84 4.97
C GLU A 205 -41.18 25.62 3.55
N VAL A 206 -40.74 24.56 2.87
CA VAL A 206 -41.60 23.50 2.27
C VAL A 206 -40.77 22.58 1.35
N GLU A 207 -40.99 21.28 1.59
CA GLU A 207 -40.90 20.12 0.68
C GLU A 207 -39.58 19.40 0.41
N SER A 208 -39.66 18.10 0.73
CA SER A 208 -38.79 17.01 0.32
C SER A 208 -38.65 16.93 -1.19
N SER A 209 -37.45 17.16 -1.67
CA SER A 209 -36.96 16.50 -2.88
C SER A 209 -35.51 16.09 -2.62
N SER A 210 -35.22 14.83 -2.93
CA SER A 210 -33.91 14.21 -2.88
C SER A 210 -32.99 14.86 -3.92
N GLU A 211 -32.48 16.03 -3.60
CA GLU A 211 -31.43 16.68 -4.36
C GLU A 211 -30.07 16.32 -3.75
N ILE A 212 -29.24 15.69 -4.58
CA ILE A 212 -27.82 15.44 -4.34
C ILE A 212 -27.19 16.78 -3.95
N LYS A 213 -26.90 16.95 -2.65
CA LYS A 213 -26.19 18.12 -2.14
C LYS A 213 -24.84 18.18 -2.87
N LYS A 214 -24.67 19.18 -3.76
CA LYS A 214 -23.33 19.60 -4.18
C LYS A 214 -22.58 20.00 -2.92
N ASN A 215 -21.64 19.17 -2.48
CA ASN A 215 -20.79 19.46 -1.34
C ASN A 215 -20.17 20.84 -1.52
N ASP A 216 -20.48 21.75 -0.59
CA ASP A 216 -19.98 23.12 -0.59
C ASP A 216 -18.44 23.09 -0.42
N ARG A 217 -17.70 23.27 -1.52
CA ARG A 217 -16.22 23.21 -1.55
C ARG A 217 -15.56 24.50 -1.04
N SER A 218 -16.34 25.43 -0.48
CA SER A 218 -15.86 26.74 -0.01
C SER A 218 -14.80 26.64 1.11
N PHE A 219 -14.74 25.52 1.82
CA PHE A 219 -13.76 25.25 2.88
C PHE A 219 -12.35 24.85 2.36
N PHE A 220 -12.24 24.41 1.10
CA PHE A 220 -10.95 24.03 0.52
C PHE A 220 -10.22 25.22 -0.08
N SER A 221 -8.89 25.23 0.02
CA SER A 221 -8.05 26.24 -0.64
C SER A 221 -8.18 26.17 -2.15
N GLN A 222 -7.85 27.26 -2.86
CA GLN A 222 -7.96 27.32 -4.33
C GLN A 222 -7.15 26.20 -5.02
N SER A 223 -5.98 25.86 -4.49
CA SER A 223 -5.15 24.77 -4.99
C SER A 223 -5.76 23.39 -4.70
N GLN A 224 -6.40 23.20 -3.54
CA GLN A 224 -7.14 21.98 -3.22
C GLN A 224 -8.38 21.80 -4.10
N ARG A 225 -9.10 22.88 -4.41
CA ARG A 225 -10.25 22.82 -5.34
C ARG A 225 -9.82 22.42 -6.75
N VAL A 226 -8.74 23.02 -7.27
CA VAL A 226 -8.17 22.64 -8.57
C VAL A 226 -7.74 21.17 -8.60
N TYR A 227 -7.17 20.68 -7.49
CA TYR A 227 -6.78 19.27 -7.35
C TYR A 227 -8.00 18.34 -7.32
N LEU A 228 -9.05 18.68 -6.56
CA LEU A 228 -10.30 17.92 -6.51
C LEU A 228 -11.02 17.91 -7.87
N ASP A 229 -11.05 19.05 -8.57
CA ASP A 229 -11.62 19.15 -9.91
C ASP A 229 -10.81 18.28 -10.90
N GLN A 230 -9.48 18.20 -10.78
CA GLN A 230 -8.64 17.30 -11.59
C GLN A 230 -8.94 15.82 -11.31
N LEU A 231 -9.22 15.44 -10.05
CA LEU A 231 -9.60 14.07 -9.70
C LEU A 231 -10.96 13.69 -10.29
N GLU A 232 -11.93 14.62 -10.37
CA GLU A 232 -13.24 14.38 -10.99
C GLU A 232 -13.16 14.12 -12.51
N HIS A 233 -12.18 14.72 -13.19
CA HIS A 233 -11.96 14.48 -14.62
C HIS A 233 -11.25 13.15 -14.90
N GLY A 234 -10.70 12.51 -13.87
CA GLY A 234 -9.85 11.33 -13.99
C GLY A 234 -8.44 11.69 -14.50
N CYS A 235 -7.42 11.12 -13.88
CA CYS A 235 -6.03 11.27 -14.31
C CYS A 235 -5.35 9.91 -14.42
N TYR A 236 -4.32 9.84 -15.27
CA TYR A 236 -3.41 8.70 -15.27
C TYR A 236 -2.59 8.72 -13.99
N ASN A 237 -2.57 7.61 -13.25
CA ASN A 237 -1.81 7.46 -12.02
C ASN A 237 -1.31 6.02 -11.91
N ALA A 238 0.02 5.86 -11.84
CA ALA A 238 0.69 4.56 -11.73
C ALA A 238 0.33 3.80 -10.45
N TYR A 239 -0.16 4.50 -9.43
CA TYR A 239 -0.55 3.94 -8.15
C TYR A 239 -2.07 3.82 -7.96
N ALA A 240 -2.89 4.09 -8.99
CA ALA A 240 -4.35 4.04 -8.88
C ALA A 240 -4.89 2.70 -8.32
N GLY A 241 -4.21 1.59 -8.59
CA GLY A 241 -4.55 0.28 -8.02
C GLY A 241 -4.50 0.25 -6.48
N GLY A 242 -3.74 1.16 -5.85
CA GLY A 242 -3.73 1.32 -4.40
C GLY A 242 -5.09 1.66 -3.79
N LEU A 243 -5.97 2.30 -4.56
CA LEU A 243 -7.34 2.62 -4.11
C LEU A 243 -8.18 1.36 -3.85
N LEU A 244 -7.80 0.20 -4.40
CA LEU A 244 -8.45 -1.08 -4.10
C LEU A 244 -8.22 -1.53 -2.66
N PHE A 245 -7.23 -0.98 -1.95
CA PHE A 245 -7.00 -1.25 -0.53
C PHE A 245 -7.88 -0.41 0.40
N VAL A 246 -8.66 0.55 -0.12
CA VAL A 246 -9.53 1.39 0.72
C VAL A 246 -10.57 0.58 1.50
N PRO A 247 -11.32 -0.36 0.89
CA PRO A 247 -12.21 -1.25 1.63
C PRO A 247 -11.49 -2.13 2.65
N LEU A 248 -10.22 -2.48 2.38
CA LEU A 248 -9.39 -3.25 3.31
C LEU A 248 -9.05 -2.41 4.55
N LEU A 249 -8.60 -1.16 4.34
CA LEU A 249 -8.27 -0.24 5.43
C LEU A 249 -9.47 0.04 6.34
N GLU A 250 -10.67 0.09 5.76
CA GLU A 250 -11.93 0.21 6.50
C GLU A 250 -12.28 -1.08 7.25
N LYS A 251 -12.25 -2.24 6.58
CA LYS A 251 -12.53 -3.54 7.19
C LYS A 251 -11.64 -3.79 8.42
N TYR A 252 -10.34 -3.53 8.30
CA TYR A 252 -9.39 -3.74 9.39
C TYR A 252 -9.28 -2.57 10.37
N SER A 253 -10.10 -1.52 10.21
CA SER A 253 -10.06 -0.32 11.05
C SER A 253 -8.63 0.16 11.30
N PHE A 254 -7.85 0.35 10.24
CA PHE A 254 -6.40 0.60 10.37
C PHE A 254 -6.09 1.94 11.07
N LEU A 255 -6.82 3.00 10.70
CA LEU A 255 -6.56 4.36 11.17
C LEU A 255 -7.08 4.68 12.58
N PRO A 256 -8.29 4.23 13.00
CA PRO A 256 -8.82 4.59 14.31
C PRO A 256 -7.92 4.22 15.51
N PRO A 257 -7.35 3.00 15.62
CA PRO A 257 -6.44 2.65 16.72
C PRO A 257 -5.17 3.52 16.75
N LEU A 258 -4.62 3.82 15.57
CA LEU A 258 -3.46 4.69 15.44
C LEU A 258 -3.75 6.09 15.97
N ARG A 259 -4.89 6.67 15.61
CA ARG A 259 -5.31 8.00 16.07
C ARG A 259 -5.55 8.05 17.59
N ARG A 260 -6.13 7.00 18.17
CA ARG A 260 -6.40 6.94 19.62
C ARG A 260 -5.12 6.92 20.46
N ILE A 261 -4.07 6.25 19.99
CA ILE A 261 -2.88 5.95 20.79
C ILE A 261 -1.71 6.88 20.48
N ILE A 262 -1.51 7.21 19.22
CA ILE A 262 -0.37 8.02 18.78
C ILE A 262 -0.80 9.48 18.78
N ASN A 263 -0.59 10.15 19.92
CA ASN A 263 -0.78 11.61 19.99
C ASN A 263 0.57 12.32 19.76
N ILE A 264 0.77 12.84 18.55
CA ILE A 264 1.93 13.66 18.22
C ILE A 264 1.52 14.96 17.52
N PRO A 265 2.22 16.09 17.79
CA PRO A 265 2.01 17.30 17.02
C PRO A 265 2.63 17.16 15.61
N THR A 266 1.76 17.22 14.61
CA THR A 266 2.06 17.12 13.19
C THR A 266 2.46 18.48 12.62
N HIS A 267 3.74 18.83 12.76
CA HIS A 267 4.27 20.16 12.40
C HIS A 267 4.76 20.32 10.95
N GLU A 268 4.36 19.48 10.00
CA GLU A 268 4.96 19.48 8.64
C GLU A 268 3.93 19.37 7.50
N GLY A 269 2.67 19.73 7.76
CA GLY A 269 1.63 19.78 6.74
C GLY A 269 1.03 18.42 6.35
N TYR A 270 1.48 17.33 6.97
CA TYR A 270 0.87 16.00 6.87
C TYR A 270 0.24 15.58 8.19
N SER A 271 -0.93 14.97 8.15
CA SER A 271 -1.60 14.38 9.32
C SER A 271 -0.94 13.06 9.73
N LEU A 272 -1.32 12.54 10.90
CA LEU A 272 -0.84 11.24 11.36
C LEU A 272 -1.32 10.13 10.42
N GLU A 273 -2.59 10.19 10.05
CA GLU A 273 -3.28 9.25 9.17
C GLU A 273 -2.55 9.17 7.83
N GLU A 274 -2.23 10.31 7.22
CA GLU A 274 -1.53 10.39 5.94
C GLU A 274 -0.12 9.76 6.00
N LEU A 275 0.60 9.97 7.10
CA LEU A 275 1.91 9.37 7.31
C LEU A 275 1.82 7.86 7.54
N CYS A 276 0.80 7.39 8.26
CA CYS A 276 0.54 5.97 8.47
C CYS A 276 0.08 5.27 7.18
N LEU A 277 -0.81 5.89 6.39
CA LEU A 277 -1.19 5.40 5.06
C LEU A 277 0.01 5.33 4.13
N THR A 278 0.91 6.31 4.20
CA THR A 278 2.16 6.27 3.42
C THR A 278 2.98 5.03 3.77
N LEU A 279 3.11 4.68 5.07
CA LEU A 279 3.82 3.47 5.49
C LEU A 279 3.11 2.19 5.03
N PHE A 280 1.77 2.17 5.10
CA PHE A 280 0.95 1.06 4.59
C PHE A 280 1.18 0.83 3.08
N TYR A 281 1.14 1.89 2.27
CA TYR A 281 1.37 1.77 0.82
C TYR A 281 2.83 1.49 0.47
N ILE A 282 3.79 1.96 1.26
CA ILE A 282 5.21 1.58 1.11
C ILE A 282 5.36 0.05 1.20
N ASP A 283 4.70 -0.56 2.19
CA ASP A 283 4.72 -2.00 2.38
C ASP A 283 3.92 -2.73 1.28
N SER A 284 2.69 -2.27 1.01
CA SER A 284 1.79 -2.88 0.02
C SER A 284 2.36 -2.87 -1.41
N PHE A 285 3.11 -1.83 -1.77
CA PHE A 285 3.80 -1.75 -3.07
C PHE A 285 5.23 -2.35 -3.04
N ALA A 286 5.58 -3.05 -1.96
CA ALA A 286 6.85 -3.76 -1.80
C ALA A 286 8.10 -2.88 -1.97
N PHE A 287 8.05 -1.62 -1.53
CA PHE A 287 9.24 -0.80 -1.43
C PHE A 287 10.17 -1.39 -0.36
N ARG A 288 11.39 -1.77 -0.77
CA ARG A 288 12.29 -2.56 0.09
C ARG A 288 12.81 -1.80 1.31
N SER A 289 12.74 -0.47 1.27
CA SER A 289 13.16 0.39 2.37
C SER A 289 12.64 1.82 2.19
N MET A 290 12.68 2.61 3.26
CA MET A 290 12.48 4.06 3.18
C MET A 290 13.46 4.77 2.22
N GLU A 291 14.62 4.17 1.93
CA GLU A 291 15.57 4.73 0.96
C GLU A 291 15.17 4.42 -0.48
N ASP A 292 14.48 3.31 -0.72
CA ASP A 292 13.94 2.94 -2.03
C ASP A 292 12.72 3.82 -2.38
N PHE A 293 11.94 4.19 -1.37
CA PHE A 293 10.78 5.09 -1.49
C PHE A 293 11.13 6.46 -2.11
N LYS A 294 12.40 6.89 -2.14
CA LYS A 294 12.81 8.12 -2.85
C LYS A 294 12.53 8.11 -4.36
N ARG A 295 12.27 6.93 -4.94
CA ARG A 295 12.00 6.72 -6.36
C ARG A 295 10.51 6.81 -6.70
N VAL A 296 9.65 6.97 -5.70
CA VAL A 296 8.21 7.16 -5.88
C VAL A 296 7.95 8.37 -6.78
N TYR A 297 6.90 8.33 -7.62
CA TYR A 297 6.39 9.54 -8.29
C TYR A 297 5.57 10.35 -7.28
N PRO A 298 6.10 11.46 -6.74
CA PRO A 298 5.51 12.09 -5.57
C PRO A 298 4.10 12.63 -5.82
N GLU A 299 3.87 13.20 -7.01
CA GLU A 299 2.58 13.76 -7.42
C GLU A 299 1.49 12.68 -7.54
N GLU A 300 1.85 11.52 -8.09
CA GLU A 300 0.92 10.41 -8.30
C GLU A 300 0.66 9.67 -6.99
N PHE A 301 1.68 9.44 -6.17
CA PHE A 301 1.51 8.77 -4.88
C PHE A 301 0.76 9.63 -3.87
N GLY A 302 0.93 10.95 -3.92
CA GLY A 302 0.18 11.88 -3.07
C GLY A 302 -1.33 11.63 -3.15
N ALA A 303 -1.83 11.26 -4.32
CA ALA A 303 -3.26 11.03 -4.52
C ALA A 303 -3.86 9.92 -3.66
N LEU A 304 -3.06 8.90 -3.32
CA LEU A 304 -3.50 7.80 -2.45
C LEU A 304 -3.74 8.21 -1.00
N ILE A 305 -3.12 9.31 -0.57
CA ILE A 305 -3.22 9.84 0.78
C ILE A 305 -3.96 11.18 0.82
N GLY A 306 -4.67 11.54 -0.25
CA GLY A 306 -5.42 12.79 -0.32
C GLY A 306 -4.56 14.06 -0.42
N ARG A 307 -3.31 13.96 -0.88
CA ARG A 307 -2.37 15.09 -1.00
C ARG A 307 -1.87 15.28 -2.43
N SER A 308 -1.37 16.48 -2.72
CA SER A 308 -0.76 16.74 -4.04
C SER A 308 0.63 16.10 -4.18
N PHE A 309 1.29 15.72 -3.09
CA PHE A 309 2.61 15.12 -3.08
C PHE A 309 2.73 14.08 -1.96
N SER A 310 3.57 13.06 -2.16
CA SER A 310 3.96 12.12 -1.12
C SER A 310 4.91 12.76 -0.08
N PRO A 311 4.91 12.32 1.19
CA PRO A 311 5.90 12.73 2.17
C PRO A 311 7.33 12.43 1.71
N SER A 312 8.28 13.29 2.06
CA SER A 312 9.69 13.00 1.80
C SER A 312 10.22 11.92 2.74
N ARG A 313 11.30 11.21 2.35
CA ARG A 313 12.02 10.28 3.25
C ARG A 313 12.45 10.93 4.58
N PHE A 314 12.74 12.23 4.56
CA PHE A 314 13.16 12.97 5.76
C PHE A 314 11.97 13.22 6.70
N THR A 315 10.81 13.54 6.13
CA THR A 315 9.53 13.65 6.84
C THR A 315 9.20 12.34 7.54
N LEU A 316 9.24 11.21 6.82
CA LEU A 316 8.97 9.88 7.38
C LEU A 316 9.97 9.51 8.50
N ARG A 317 11.27 9.75 8.30
CA ARG A 317 12.28 9.50 9.35
C ARG A 317 12.03 10.33 10.61
N ARG A 318 11.74 11.62 10.47
CA ARG A 318 11.42 12.50 11.61
C ARG A 318 10.16 12.03 12.34
N PHE A 319 9.13 11.66 11.58
CA PHE A 319 7.89 11.08 12.11
C PHE A 319 8.17 9.83 12.94
N LEU A 320 8.84 8.82 12.37
CA LEU A 320 9.18 7.58 13.07
C LEU A 320 10.04 7.83 14.32
N HIS A 321 10.95 8.80 14.28
CA HIS A 321 11.73 9.20 15.46
C HIS A 321 10.87 9.82 16.58
N LYS A 322 9.82 10.58 16.22
CA LYS A 322 8.84 11.10 17.20
C LYS A 322 8.01 9.96 17.79
N VAL A 323 7.43 9.11 16.95
CA VAL A 323 6.63 7.95 17.38
C VAL A 323 7.44 7.03 18.31
N ARG A 324 8.69 6.73 17.96
CA ARG A 324 9.61 5.93 18.79
C ARG A 324 9.75 6.48 20.21
N LYS A 325 9.75 7.81 20.39
CA LYS A 325 9.91 8.44 21.72
C LYS A 325 8.70 8.22 22.62
N LEU A 326 7.52 7.99 22.05
CA LEU A 326 6.30 7.73 22.82
C LEU A 326 6.30 6.37 23.52
N LYS A 327 7.03 5.37 22.97
CA LYS A 327 7.09 4.00 23.48
C LYS A 327 5.71 3.33 23.64
N LYS A 328 4.79 3.63 22.71
CA LYS A 328 3.39 3.15 22.71
C LYS A 328 3.15 1.92 21.83
N SER A 329 4.20 1.17 21.47
CA SER A 329 4.07 0.05 20.54
C SER A 329 3.19 -1.08 21.07
N GLU A 330 3.30 -1.42 22.36
CA GLU A 330 2.51 -2.50 22.95
C GLU A 330 1.06 -2.09 23.15
N GLU A 331 0.81 -0.87 23.60
CA GLU A 331 -0.55 -0.32 23.68
C GLU A 331 -1.24 -0.33 22.30
N LEU A 332 -0.48 -0.06 21.22
CA LEU A 332 -0.98 -0.15 19.85
C LEU A 332 -1.35 -1.58 19.44
N ILE A 333 -0.51 -2.55 19.79
CA ILE A 333 -0.79 -3.97 19.56
C ILE A 333 -2.08 -4.38 20.29
N ASP A 334 -2.21 -3.99 21.55
CA ASP A 334 -3.35 -4.37 22.40
C ASP A 334 -4.67 -3.79 21.85
N GLU A 335 -4.64 -2.55 21.35
CA GLU A 335 -5.81 -1.92 20.72
C GLU A 335 -6.19 -2.55 19.38
N PHE A 336 -5.22 -2.96 18.55
CA PHE A 336 -5.53 -3.70 17.32
C PHE A 336 -6.12 -5.07 17.62
N ALA A 337 -5.57 -5.79 18.59
CA ALA A 337 -6.11 -7.08 19.03
C ALA A 337 -7.56 -6.95 19.51
N TYR A 338 -7.87 -5.90 20.30
CA TYR A 338 -9.23 -5.59 20.72
C TYR A 338 -10.17 -5.30 19.55
N GLU A 339 -9.78 -4.43 18.61
CA GLU A 339 -10.64 -4.10 17.46
C GLU A 339 -10.89 -5.30 16.55
N TYR A 340 -9.90 -6.18 16.37
CA TYR A 340 -10.05 -7.37 15.51
C TYR A 340 -11.03 -8.39 16.12
N LEU A 341 -10.99 -8.58 17.44
CA LEU A 341 -11.98 -9.40 18.13
C LEU A 341 -13.37 -8.77 18.11
N LYS A 342 -13.46 -7.46 18.39
CA LYS A 342 -14.73 -6.72 18.43
C LYS A 342 -15.45 -6.70 17.07
N SER A 343 -14.69 -6.55 15.98
CA SER A 343 -15.22 -6.51 14.62
C SER A 343 -15.55 -7.90 14.05
N GLY A 344 -15.19 -8.98 14.77
CA GLY A 344 -15.38 -10.36 14.29
C GLY A 344 -14.42 -10.76 13.18
N ILE A 345 -13.32 -10.02 12.99
CA ILE A 345 -12.24 -10.39 12.05
C ILE A 345 -11.49 -11.62 12.55
N ALA A 346 -11.30 -11.72 13.86
CA ALA A 346 -10.59 -12.81 14.51
C ALA A 346 -11.48 -13.51 15.56
N CYS A 347 -11.28 -14.80 15.73
CA CYS A 347 -11.99 -15.63 16.71
C CYS A 347 -11.12 -15.89 17.96
N PHE A 348 -11.75 -15.89 19.14
CA PHE A 348 -11.06 -16.05 20.42
C PHE A 348 -11.00 -17.50 20.96
N SER A 349 -11.50 -18.50 20.21
CA SER A 349 -11.55 -19.90 20.65
C SER A 349 -10.17 -20.58 20.72
N VAL A 350 -9.41 -20.49 19.62
CA VAL A 350 -8.13 -21.15 19.43
C VAL A 350 -7.06 -20.09 19.18
N LEU A 351 -5.91 -20.26 19.83
CA LEU A 351 -4.76 -19.37 19.68
C LEU A 351 -3.50 -20.19 19.33
N TYR A 352 -3.13 -20.14 18.07
CA TYR A 352 -1.86 -20.65 17.58
C TYR A 352 -0.76 -19.65 17.86
N ILE A 353 0.26 -20.07 18.60
CA ILE A 353 1.41 -19.23 18.92
C ILE A 353 2.64 -19.72 18.17
N ASP A 354 3.40 -18.79 17.60
CA ASP A 354 4.71 -19.04 16.99
C ASP A 354 5.71 -17.93 17.27
N GLY A 355 7.01 -18.24 17.15
CA GLY A 355 8.10 -17.28 17.25
C GLY A 355 8.95 -17.23 15.98
N HIS A 356 8.99 -16.07 15.32
CA HIS A 356 9.81 -15.87 14.12
C HIS A 356 11.00 -14.94 14.40
N PHE A 357 12.21 -15.38 14.06
CA PHE A 357 13.42 -14.56 14.18
C PHE A 357 13.55 -13.59 13.01
N LEU A 358 13.51 -12.28 13.28
CA LEU A 358 13.71 -11.24 12.28
C LEU A 358 15.16 -10.69 12.33
N PRO A 359 16.00 -10.97 11.33
CA PRO A 359 17.37 -10.49 11.31
C PRO A 359 17.45 -8.97 11.12
N TYR A 360 18.29 -8.33 11.92
CA TYR A 360 18.58 -6.91 11.85
C TYR A 360 19.93 -6.67 11.17
N TYR A 361 19.89 -5.97 10.04
CA TYR A 361 21.07 -5.64 9.22
C TYR A 361 21.61 -4.22 9.44
N GLY A 362 21.01 -3.45 10.34
CA GLY A 362 21.42 -2.07 10.56
C GLY A 362 22.69 -1.94 11.41
N MET A 363 23.14 -0.70 11.56
CA MET A 363 24.42 -0.39 12.22
C MET A 363 24.36 -0.46 13.76
N TYR A 364 23.16 -0.39 14.35
CA TYR A 364 23.04 -0.34 15.80
C TYR A 364 23.38 -1.69 16.47
N PRO A 365 23.98 -1.67 17.67
CA PRO A 365 24.17 -2.87 18.45
C PRO A 365 22.83 -3.33 19.03
N VAL A 366 22.40 -4.53 18.64
CA VAL A 366 21.23 -5.23 19.19
C VAL A 366 21.64 -6.64 19.60
N THR A 367 20.82 -7.29 20.41
CA THR A 367 21.03 -8.67 20.84
C THR A 367 21.04 -9.62 19.64
N LYS A 368 21.68 -10.79 19.82
CA LYS A 368 21.77 -11.81 18.78
C LYS A 368 20.84 -12.97 19.10
N GLY A 369 20.11 -13.45 18.10
CA GLY A 369 19.31 -14.66 18.12
C GLY A 369 19.82 -15.68 17.10
N TRP A 370 19.30 -16.91 17.15
CA TRP A 370 19.70 -17.96 16.23
C TRP A 370 18.89 -17.85 14.93
N HIS A 371 19.56 -17.73 13.79
CA HIS A 371 18.89 -17.73 12.50
C HIS A 371 18.74 -19.16 11.98
N GLY A 372 17.52 -19.70 11.99
CA GLY A 372 17.22 -21.10 11.59
C GLY A 372 17.73 -21.47 10.19
N VAL A 373 17.49 -20.66 9.17
CA VAL A 373 17.95 -20.98 7.80
C VAL A 373 19.48 -20.93 7.65
N ARG A 374 20.13 -19.93 8.23
CA ARG A 374 21.59 -19.73 8.10
C ARG A 374 22.41 -20.51 9.13
N GLN A 375 21.75 -21.10 10.12
CA GLN A 375 22.38 -21.87 11.20
C GLN A 375 23.51 -21.09 11.90
N MET A 376 23.28 -19.80 12.17
CA MET A 376 24.27 -18.94 12.82
C MET A 376 23.61 -17.86 13.70
N PRO A 377 24.30 -17.37 14.74
CA PRO A 377 23.79 -16.28 15.57
C PRO A 377 23.88 -14.94 14.82
N MET A 378 22.74 -14.29 14.64
CA MET A 378 22.62 -13.00 13.96
C MET A 378 22.00 -11.96 14.87
N LYS A 379 22.31 -10.68 14.64
CA LYS A 379 21.62 -9.56 15.29
C LYS A 379 20.14 -9.57 14.86
N GLY A 380 19.21 -9.34 15.79
CA GLY A 380 17.80 -9.35 15.44
C GLY A 380 16.86 -9.26 16.64
N SER A 381 15.59 -9.51 16.37
CA SER A 381 14.50 -9.59 17.35
C SER A 381 13.63 -10.81 17.06
N TYR A 382 12.91 -11.29 18.06
CA TYR A 382 11.86 -12.28 17.86
C TYR A 382 10.51 -11.58 17.76
N ASN A 383 9.74 -11.97 16.76
CA ASN A 383 8.35 -11.61 16.60
C ASN A 383 7.52 -12.83 16.97
N PHE A 384 6.81 -12.76 18.07
CA PHE A 384 5.85 -13.79 18.45
C PHE A 384 4.49 -13.43 17.88
N LEU A 385 3.84 -14.37 17.22
CA LEU A 385 2.55 -14.16 16.56
C LEU A 385 1.50 -15.07 17.19
N GLY A 386 0.31 -14.52 17.41
CA GLY A 386 -0.89 -15.23 17.81
C GLY A 386 -1.92 -15.18 16.68
N VAL A 387 -2.38 -16.36 16.29
CA VAL A 387 -3.26 -16.58 15.14
C VAL A 387 -4.51 -17.35 15.59
N ASP A 388 -5.67 -17.07 15.01
CA ASP A 388 -6.92 -17.76 15.31
C ASP A 388 -7.09 -19.09 14.54
N GLU A 389 -8.25 -19.74 14.72
CA GLU A 389 -8.64 -20.98 14.04
C GLU A 389 -8.63 -20.89 12.51
N ASN A 390 -8.93 -19.72 11.94
CA ASN A 390 -8.96 -19.47 10.50
C ASN A 390 -7.62 -18.94 9.97
N PHE A 391 -6.54 -19.12 10.74
CA PHE A 391 -5.21 -18.62 10.42
C PHE A 391 -5.11 -17.09 10.26
N THR A 392 -6.02 -16.35 10.89
CA THR A 392 -6.01 -14.87 10.90
C THR A 392 -5.10 -14.35 12.02
N PRO A 393 -4.00 -13.64 11.70
CA PRO A 393 -3.12 -13.06 12.71
C PRO A 393 -3.78 -11.84 13.35
N TRP A 394 -3.86 -11.83 14.68
CA TRP A 394 -4.59 -10.77 15.39
C TRP A 394 -3.89 -10.23 16.63
N ILE A 395 -2.87 -10.92 17.13
CA ILE A 395 -2.02 -10.44 18.22
C ILE A 395 -0.56 -10.78 17.94
N PHE A 396 0.37 -9.89 18.29
CA PHE A 396 1.79 -10.15 18.13
C PHE A 396 2.62 -9.45 19.20
N LEU A 397 3.83 -9.93 19.48
CA LEU A 397 4.79 -9.29 20.38
C LEU A 397 6.16 -9.21 19.73
N ILE A 398 6.78 -8.03 19.81
CA ILE A 398 8.16 -7.81 19.33
C ILE A 398 9.07 -7.76 20.55
N ARG A 399 10.06 -8.65 20.61
CA ARG A 399 10.94 -8.82 21.77
C ARG A 399 12.41 -8.92 21.36
N SER A 400 13.28 -8.62 22.33
CA SER A 400 14.72 -8.79 22.17
C SER A 400 15.06 -10.27 21.95
N SER A 401 16.15 -10.55 21.23
CA SER A 401 16.66 -11.92 21.05
C SER A 401 17.07 -12.63 22.36
N SER A 402 17.09 -11.92 23.48
CA SER A 402 17.37 -12.46 24.81
C SER A 402 16.16 -13.11 25.48
N GLU A 403 14.97 -12.90 24.92
CA GLU A 403 13.70 -13.36 25.51
C GLU A 403 13.24 -14.65 24.83
N ASP A 404 12.81 -15.62 25.64
CA ASP A 404 12.47 -16.98 25.21
C ASP A 404 10.95 -17.13 24.99
N LEU A 405 10.57 -17.90 23.98
CA LEU A 405 9.18 -18.23 23.63
C LEU A 405 8.40 -18.73 24.85
N LEU A 406 9.01 -19.59 25.67
CA LEU A 406 8.37 -20.18 26.85
C LEU A 406 7.89 -19.16 27.87
N GLN A 407 8.59 -18.03 27.99
CA GLN A 407 8.20 -16.93 28.88
C GLN A 407 7.13 -16.03 28.25
N LYS A 408 7.03 -16.03 26.92
CA LYS A 408 6.13 -15.16 26.15
C LYS A 408 4.79 -15.78 25.84
N ILE A 409 4.68 -17.11 25.78
CA ILE A 409 3.37 -17.78 25.68
C ILE A 409 2.40 -17.31 26.79
N PRO A 410 2.77 -17.32 28.09
CA PRO A 410 1.93 -16.78 29.16
C PRO A 410 1.52 -15.31 28.95
N GLU A 411 2.44 -14.49 28.46
CA GLU A 411 2.23 -13.05 28.25
C GLU A 411 1.22 -12.80 27.13
N ILE A 412 1.36 -13.51 26.01
CA ILE A 412 0.44 -13.43 24.86
C ILE A 412 -0.95 -13.91 25.28
N VAL A 413 -1.05 -15.04 25.99
CA VAL A 413 -2.33 -15.57 26.47
C VAL A 413 -3.02 -14.59 27.42
N ALA A 414 -2.26 -13.92 28.30
CA ALA A 414 -2.82 -12.90 29.20
C ALA A 414 -3.36 -11.68 28.41
N LYS A 415 -2.59 -11.18 27.44
CA LYS A 415 -3.02 -10.06 26.57
C LYS A 415 -4.22 -10.43 25.69
N ALA A 416 -4.25 -11.65 25.16
CA ALA A 416 -5.38 -12.18 24.40
C ALA A 416 -6.66 -12.19 25.24
N LYS A 417 -6.59 -12.70 26.48
CA LYS A 417 -7.71 -12.71 27.43
C LYS A 417 -8.17 -11.30 27.79
N GLU A 418 -7.24 -10.36 27.99
CA GLU A 418 -7.57 -8.97 28.29
C GLU A 418 -8.32 -8.31 27.11
N ALA A 419 -7.83 -8.51 25.89
CA ALA A 419 -8.49 -8.01 24.67
C ALA A 419 -9.89 -8.62 24.51
N ALA A 420 -10.05 -9.92 24.76
CA ALA A 420 -11.32 -10.62 24.68
C ALA A 420 -12.32 -10.20 25.76
N ALA A 421 -11.85 -10.02 27.00
CA ALA A 421 -12.68 -9.50 28.09
C ALA A 421 -13.22 -8.10 27.76
N ARG A 422 -12.38 -7.25 27.14
CA ARG A 422 -12.80 -5.92 26.66
C ARG A 422 -13.79 -6.02 25.50
N ALA A 423 -13.66 -7.04 24.64
CA ALA A 423 -14.57 -7.29 23.51
C ALA A 423 -15.93 -7.87 23.93
N GLY A 424 -16.09 -8.29 25.19
CA GLY A 424 -17.34 -8.80 25.73
C GLY A 424 -17.46 -10.33 25.71
N VAL A 425 -16.34 -11.06 25.64
CA VAL A 425 -16.31 -12.52 25.75
C VAL A 425 -16.59 -12.94 27.19
N ASP A 426 -17.43 -13.96 27.37
CA ASP A 426 -17.84 -14.48 28.68
C ASP A 426 -16.65 -15.07 29.45
N GLN A 427 -16.72 -14.99 30.78
CA GLN A 427 -15.63 -15.42 31.66
C GLN A 427 -15.31 -16.92 31.55
N GLU A 428 -16.31 -17.76 31.24
CA GLU A 428 -16.12 -19.20 30.99
C GLU A 428 -15.31 -19.41 29.69
N GLN A 429 -15.68 -18.73 28.60
CA GLN A 429 -14.95 -18.79 27.33
C GLN A 429 -13.52 -18.25 27.44
N LEU A 430 -13.29 -17.25 28.30
CA LEU A 430 -11.94 -16.78 28.61
C LEU A 430 -11.07 -17.89 29.20
N GLU A 431 -11.63 -18.82 29.97
CA GLU A 431 -10.91 -19.89 30.67
C GLU A 431 -10.68 -21.13 29.81
N ASP A 432 -11.54 -21.34 28.81
CA ASP A 432 -11.51 -22.49 27.89
C ASP A 432 -10.77 -22.21 26.57
N ILE A 433 -10.01 -21.12 26.49
CA ILE A 433 -9.14 -20.86 25.33
C ILE A 433 -8.17 -22.03 25.09
N VAL A 434 -8.09 -22.47 23.83
CA VAL A 434 -7.18 -23.53 23.39
C VAL A 434 -5.92 -22.90 22.81
N VAL A 435 -4.76 -23.18 23.40
CA VAL A 435 -3.47 -22.62 22.99
C VAL A 435 -2.64 -23.71 22.33
N VAL A 436 -2.25 -23.48 21.07
CA VAL A 436 -1.53 -24.46 20.26
C VAL A 436 -0.14 -23.93 19.91
N PHE A 437 0.90 -24.70 20.19
CA PHE A 437 2.29 -24.31 19.88
C PHE A 437 3.14 -25.51 19.48
N ASP A 438 4.18 -25.22 18.67
CA ASP A 438 5.10 -26.24 18.16
C ASP A 438 6.00 -26.84 19.27
N ARG A 439 6.84 -27.82 18.90
CA ARG A 439 7.82 -28.53 19.74
C ARG A 439 8.74 -27.63 20.54
N GLU A 440 8.94 -26.38 20.11
CA GLU A 440 9.71 -25.38 20.85
C GLU A 440 9.04 -24.97 22.17
N GLY A 441 7.71 -25.03 22.24
CA GLY A 441 6.94 -24.76 23.47
C GLY A 441 6.95 -25.91 24.49
N TYR A 442 7.69 -26.99 24.25
CA TYR A 442 7.75 -28.14 25.15
C TYR A 442 8.44 -27.80 26.49
N SER A 443 7.65 -27.57 27.55
CA SER A 443 8.16 -27.32 28.90
C SER A 443 7.17 -27.72 30.00
N ALA A 444 7.66 -28.49 30.99
CA ALA A 444 6.86 -28.87 32.16
C ALA A 444 6.40 -27.66 32.99
N GLU A 445 7.23 -26.62 33.08
CA GLU A 445 6.93 -25.42 33.86
C GLU A 445 5.81 -24.61 33.20
N LEU A 446 5.86 -24.48 31.88
CA LEU A 446 4.79 -23.84 31.10
C LEU A 446 3.47 -24.60 31.23
N TYR A 447 3.50 -25.93 31.12
CA TYR A 447 2.27 -26.73 31.20
C TYR A 447 1.62 -26.62 32.57
N ARG A 448 2.41 -26.64 33.66
CA ARG A 448 1.89 -26.42 35.02
C ARG A 448 1.26 -25.05 35.19
N TYR A 449 1.84 -24.02 34.57
CA TYR A 449 1.31 -22.67 34.56
C TYR A 449 -0.03 -22.61 33.81
N LEU A 450 -0.13 -23.19 32.61
CA LEU A 450 -1.39 -23.18 31.85
C LEU A 450 -2.51 -23.97 32.54
N GLU A 451 -2.16 -25.04 33.24
CA GLU A 451 -3.09 -25.81 34.06
C GLU A 451 -3.42 -25.13 35.41
N GLY A 452 -2.70 -24.06 35.78
CA GLY A 452 -2.96 -23.31 37.02
C GLY A 452 -2.48 -24.01 38.31
N ARG A 453 -1.59 -25.01 38.21
CA ARG A 453 -1.03 -25.75 39.36
C ARG A 453 -0.13 -24.90 40.27
N ASP A 454 0.21 -23.69 39.83
CA ASP A 454 0.94 -22.66 40.57
C ASP A 454 0.03 -21.78 41.45
N LYS A 455 -1.29 -21.77 41.22
CA LYS A 455 -2.26 -21.02 42.03
C LYS A 455 -2.83 -21.89 43.16
N GLU A 456 -3.12 -21.26 44.31
CA GLU A 456 -3.81 -21.91 45.44
C GLU A 456 -5.20 -22.43 45.04
N ASP A 457 -5.90 -21.67 44.18
CA ASP A 457 -7.23 -22.03 43.66
C ASP A 457 -7.21 -23.14 42.60
N LYS A 458 -6.03 -23.55 42.12
CA LYS A 458 -5.83 -24.52 41.01
C LYS A 458 -6.67 -24.25 39.75
N LYS A 459 -7.09 -23.00 39.56
CA LYS A 459 -7.95 -22.63 38.43
C LYS A 459 -7.15 -22.66 37.12
N ARG A 460 -7.61 -23.47 36.16
CA ARG A 460 -6.99 -23.59 34.84
C ARG A 460 -6.93 -22.24 34.14
N ARG A 461 -5.81 -21.96 33.46
CA ARG A 461 -5.64 -20.75 32.64
C ARG A 461 -5.95 -21.01 31.17
N ALA A 462 -5.64 -22.18 30.62
CA ALA A 462 -5.96 -22.52 29.23
C ALA A 462 -5.88 -24.04 29.02
N ILE A 463 -6.54 -24.51 27.97
CA ILE A 463 -6.27 -25.83 27.38
C ILE A 463 -5.06 -25.65 26.46
N PHE A 464 -4.07 -26.54 26.53
CA PHE A 464 -2.94 -26.51 25.60
C PHE A 464 -2.90 -27.74 24.72
N ILE A 465 -2.36 -27.56 23.52
CA ILE A 465 -2.05 -28.63 22.58
C ILE A 465 -0.63 -28.40 22.09
N SER A 466 0.24 -29.41 22.23
CA SER A 466 1.62 -29.31 21.79
C SER A 466 2.18 -30.64 21.32
N TRP A 467 3.11 -30.59 20.38
CA TRP A 467 3.87 -31.76 19.98
C TRP A 467 4.78 -32.26 21.10
N ALA A 468 4.76 -33.57 21.32
CA ALA A 468 5.67 -34.24 22.23
C ALA A 468 7.11 -34.20 21.69
N LYS A 469 8.02 -33.61 22.46
CA LYS A 469 9.45 -33.66 22.16
C LYS A 469 10.01 -35.05 22.48
N TYR A 470 10.85 -35.57 21.59
CA TYR A 470 11.47 -36.91 21.69
C TYR A 470 10.46 -38.08 21.63
N ALA A 471 9.30 -37.87 21.01
CA ALA A 471 8.29 -38.89 20.78
C ALA A 471 8.84 -40.12 20.04
N ASP A 472 9.73 -39.88 19.07
CA ASP A 472 10.34 -40.89 18.19
C ASP A 472 10.97 -42.08 18.93
N LYS A 473 11.39 -41.89 20.19
CA LYS A 473 12.02 -42.93 21.02
C LYS A 473 11.04 -44.00 21.50
N TRP A 474 9.73 -43.75 21.44
CA TRP A 474 8.74 -44.62 22.08
C TRP A 474 7.44 -44.78 21.31
N VAL A 475 7.08 -43.86 20.42
CA VAL A 475 5.83 -43.97 19.63
C VAL A 475 5.79 -45.23 18.75
N TYR A 476 6.95 -45.72 18.31
CA TYR A 476 7.07 -46.96 17.52
C TYR A 476 7.04 -48.25 18.37
N ASN A 477 7.07 -48.14 19.70
CA ASN A 477 6.89 -49.31 20.58
C ASN A 477 5.41 -49.68 20.76
N ILE A 478 4.50 -48.83 20.31
CA ILE A 478 3.06 -49.06 20.40
C ILE A 478 2.65 -49.98 19.23
N PRO A 479 1.97 -51.11 19.49
CA PRO A 479 1.50 -51.98 18.41
C PRO A 479 0.51 -51.27 17.48
N ASP A 480 0.59 -51.57 16.18
CA ASP A 480 -0.31 -51.02 15.14
C ASP A 480 -1.78 -51.31 15.45
N GLU A 481 -2.06 -52.44 16.09
CA GLU A 481 -3.40 -52.86 16.52
C GLU A 481 -4.09 -51.85 17.46
N LYS A 482 -3.32 -51.01 18.17
CA LYS A 482 -3.87 -50.00 19.08
C LYS A 482 -4.29 -48.70 18.40
N LEU A 483 -3.89 -48.48 17.14
CA LEU A 483 -4.29 -47.31 16.34
C LEU A 483 -5.65 -47.59 15.69
N GLU A 484 -6.68 -47.76 16.52
CA GLU A 484 -8.01 -48.22 16.11
C GLU A 484 -8.87 -47.10 15.53
N HIS A 485 -8.63 -45.85 15.95
CA HIS A 485 -9.43 -44.70 15.54
C HIS A 485 -8.82 -43.99 14.33
N THR A 486 -9.68 -43.48 13.45
CA THR A 486 -9.27 -42.74 12.23
C THR A 486 -10.02 -41.43 12.15
N VAL A 487 -9.29 -40.35 11.91
CA VAL A 487 -9.82 -39.00 11.68
C VAL A 487 -9.41 -38.53 10.31
N ILE A 488 -10.36 -37.93 9.59
CA ILE A 488 -10.09 -37.25 8.34
C ILE A 488 -9.79 -35.79 8.67
N VAL A 489 -8.55 -35.36 8.43
CA VAL A 489 -8.15 -33.97 8.58
C VAL A 489 -8.40 -33.27 7.25
N ALA A 490 -9.38 -32.37 7.23
CA ALA A 490 -9.67 -31.54 6.07
C ALA A 490 -8.75 -30.31 6.05
N TYR A 491 -8.19 -30.03 4.88
CA TYR A 491 -7.34 -28.87 4.62
C TYR A 491 -7.98 -27.99 3.57
N ASP A 492 -7.71 -26.69 3.61
CA ASP A 492 -8.32 -25.76 2.67
C ASP A 492 -7.60 -25.78 1.31
N ILE A 493 -6.30 -26.09 1.31
CA ILE A 493 -5.43 -26.05 0.11
C ILE A 493 -5.13 -27.45 -0.44
N GLN A 494 -5.06 -28.46 0.43
CA GLN A 494 -4.63 -29.81 0.06
C GLN A 494 -5.73 -30.85 0.24
N LYS A 495 -5.50 -32.05 -0.30
CA LYS A 495 -6.43 -33.17 -0.11
C LYS A 495 -6.47 -33.57 1.35
N SER A 496 -7.65 -33.94 1.82
CA SER A 496 -7.84 -34.45 3.17
C SER A 496 -6.94 -35.65 3.44
N GLU A 497 -6.37 -35.71 4.63
CA GLU A 497 -5.49 -36.80 5.06
C GLU A 497 -6.21 -37.67 6.09
N GLU A 498 -6.12 -38.99 5.93
CA GLU A 498 -6.56 -39.94 6.95
C GLU A 498 -5.44 -40.15 7.98
N VAL A 499 -5.73 -39.80 9.23
CA VAL A 499 -4.82 -39.91 10.36
C VAL A 499 -5.37 -40.93 11.34
N LYS A 500 -4.59 -41.98 11.64
CA LYS A 500 -4.95 -42.95 12.67
C LYS A 500 -4.41 -42.50 14.01
N TYR A 501 -5.14 -42.77 15.09
CA TYR A 501 -4.70 -42.36 16.42
C TYR A 501 -5.04 -43.34 17.55
N PHE A 502 -4.31 -43.17 18.65
CA PHE A 502 -4.47 -43.90 19.90
C PHE A 502 -4.31 -42.94 21.09
N ASN A 503 -5.31 -42.87 21.97
CA ASN A 503 -5.26 -42.08 23.19
C ASN A 503 -4.63 -42.89 24.35
N THR A 504 -3.69 -42.29 25.06
CA THR A 504 -3.03 -42.88 26.23
C THR A 504 -2.64 -41.81 27.24
N GLU A 505 -2.34 -42.23 28.47
CA GLU A 505 -1.74 -41.35 29.48
C GLU A 505 -0.25 -41.65 29.61
N ARG A 506 0.60 -40.62 29.74
CA ARG A 506 2.03 -40.79 30.07
C ARG A 506 2.46 -39.91 31.24
N THR A 507 3.53 -40.32 31.90
CA THR A 507 4.17 -39.51 32.94
C THR A 507 5.34 -38.72 32.36
N MET A 508 5.24 -37.40 32.41
CA MET A 508 6.30 -36.47 32.05
C MET A 508 7.06 -35.99 33.29
N SER A 509 8.38 -35.89 33.19
CA SER A 509 9.23 -35.39 34.28
C SER A 509 8.83 -33.96 34.67
N LYS A 510 8.75 -33.68 35.98
CA LYS A 510 8.33 -32.40 36.60
C LYS A 510 6.87 -31.97 36.38
N TYR A 511 6.16 -32.57 35.44
CA TYR A 511 4.73 -32.31 35.19
C TYR A 511 3.82 -33.38 35.81
N GLY A 512 4.17 -34.66 35.71
CA GLY A 512 3.32 -35.78 36.15
C GLY A 512 2.57 -36.40 34.99
N LYS A 513 1.36 -36.91 35.25
CA LYS A 513 0.47 -37.51 34.25
C LYS A 513 -0.02 -36.48 33.23
N ILE A 514 0.01 -36.83 31.95
CA ILE A 514 -0.43 -36.00 30.83
C ILE A 514 -1.17 -36.86 29.79
N ARG A 515 -2.29 -36.35 29.27
CA ARG A 515 -3.03 -36.97 28.16
C ARG A 515 -2.17 -36.88 26.91
N THR A 516 -2.02 -38.02 26.24
CA THR A 516 -1.09 -38.22 25.14
C THR A 516 -1.81 -38.90 23.99
N ILE A 517 -1.91 -38.22 22.86
CA ILE A 517 -2.53 -38.77 21.65
C ILE A 517 -1.41 -39.11 20.68
N VAL A 518 -1.29 -40.39 20.34
CA VAL A 518 -0.32 -40.86 19.34
C VAL A 518 -1.02 -40.94 18.01
N ILE A 519 -0.45 -40.29 16.99
CA ILE A 519 -0.99 -40.25 15.64
C ILE A 519 -0.04 -40.94 14.66
N GLU A 520 -0.60 -41.50 13.59
CA GLU A 520 0.11 -42.05 12.45
C GLU A 520 -0.46 -41.43 11.15
N SER A 521 0.42 -40.76 10.40
CA SER A 521 0.10 -40.19 9.08
C SER A 521 0.03 -41.30 8.02
N GLY A 522 -1.03 -41.30 7.21
CA GLY A 522 -1.36 -42.36 6.26
C GLY A 522 -0.37 -42.55 5.12
N ASP A 523 0.29 -41.48 4.66
CA ASP A 523 1.18 -41.53 3.49
C ASP A 523 2.61 -42.00 3.83
N ASP A 524 3.15 -41.53 4.96
CA ASP A 524 4.55 -41.78 5.35
C ASP A 524 4.70 -42.80 6.49
N ARG A 525 3.58 -43.27 7.08
CA ARG A 525 3.54 -44.05 8.34
C ARG A 525 4.40 -43.46 9.47
N LYS A 526 4.58 -42.14 9.45
CA LYS A 526 5.31 -41.44 10.51
C LYS A 526 4.41 -41.32 11.72
N ARG A 527 4.96 -41.69 12.88
CA ARG A 527 4.28 -41.57 14.16
C ARG A 527 4.74 -40.35 14.92
N MET A 528 3.78 -39.64 15.48
CA MET A 528 4.00 -38.49 16.33
C MET A 528 3.12 -38.59 17.57
N ALA A 529 3.45 -37.83 18.61
CA ALA A 529 2.63 -37.75 19.80
C ALA A 529 2.30 -36.30 20.13
N ILE A 530 1.09 -36.10 20.62
CA ILE A 530 0.52 -34.81 21.00
C ILE A 530 0.27 -34.87 22.51
N TYR A 531 0.62 -33.80 23.21
CA TYR A 531 0.32 -33.61 24.63
C TYR A 531 -0.78 -32.57 24.81
N THR A 532 -1.71 -32.85 25.70
CA THR A 532 -2.78 -31.94 26.09
C THR A 532 -3.16 -32.12 27.56
N ASN A 533 -3.74 -31.08 28.15
CA ASN A 533 -4.34 -31.09 29.49
C ASN A 533 -5.88 -31.03 29.46
N GLY A 534 -6.52 -30.97 28.28
CA GLY A 534 -7.97 -31.01 28.19
C GLY A 534 -8.49 -32.42 28.40
N ASP A 535 -9.57 -32.55 29.17
CA ASP A 535 -10.24 -33.82 29.38
C ASP A 535 -11.03 -34.25 28.12
N GLU A 536 -11.39 -35.54 28.01
CA GLU A 536 -12.14 -36.04 26.84
C GLU A 536 -13.52 -35.37 26.67
N ASP A 537 -14.13 -34.93 27.77
CA ASP A 537 -15.42 -34.24 27.76
C ASP A 537 -15.32 -32.76 27.31
N GLU A 538 -14.12 -32.16 27.40
CA GLU A 538 -13.89 -30.75 27.07
C GLU A 538 -13.32 -30.57 25.67
N ILE A 539 -12.39 -31.44 25.29
CA ILE A 539 -11.80 -31.46 23.96
C ILE A 539 -11.61 -32.90 23.50
N ASP A 540 -12.38 -33.28 22.49
CA ASP A 540 -12.33 -34.60 21.91
C ASP A 540 -11.00 -34.81 21.17
N SER A 541 -10.59 -36.09 21.08
CA SER A 541 -9.32 -36.43 20.44
C SER A 541 -9.30 -36.05 18.96
N ASP A 542 -10.45 -36.04 18.28
CA ASP A 542 -10.56 -35.70 16.87
C ASP A 542 -10.29 -34.20 16.66
N THR A 543 -10.90 -33.33 17.46
CA THR A 543 -10.64 -31.88 17.45
C THR A 543 -9.18 -31.56 17.78
N VAL A 544 -8.56 -32.23 18.76
CA VAL A 544 -7.13 -32.01 19.06
C VAL A 544 -6.24 -32.31 17.84
N ILE A 545 -6.52 -33.42 17.16
CA ILE A 545 -5.78 -33.83 15.96
C ILE A 545 -6.03 -32.84 14.82
N GLN A 546 -7.29 -32.46 14.57
CA GLN A 546 -7.63 -31.49 13.54
C GLN A 546 -6.91 -30.17 13.76
N LEU A 547 -6.94 -29.60 14.98
CA LEU A 547 -6.33 -28.31 15.27
C LEU A 547 -4.82 -28.30 15.02
N ILE A 548 -4.09 -29.33 15.49
CA ILE A 548 -2.63 -29.35 15.34
C ILE A 548 -2.17 -29.79 13.94
N CYS A 549 -2.88 -30.73 13.31
CA CYS A 549 -2.53 -31.22 11.97
C CYS A 549 -2.91 -30.23 10.87
N ARG A 550 -4.01 -29.48 10.99
CA ARG A 550 -4.42 -28.43 10.02
C ARG A 550 -3.32 -27.40 9.84
N ARG A 551 -2.83 -26.84 10.95
CA ARG A 551 -1.74 -25.85 10.94
C ARG A 551 -0.49 -26.35 10.20
N TRP A 552 -0.03 -27.55 10.53
CA TRP A 552 1.20 -28.08 9.96
C TRP A 552 1.06 -28.44 8.47
N GLY A 553 -0.13 -28.91 8.06
CA GLY A 553 -0.38 -29.26 6.66
C GLY A 553 -0.45 -28.04 5.73
N GLU A 554 -0.89 -26.89 6.23
CA GLU A 554 -0.91 -25.64 5.45
C GLU A 554 0.45 -24.96 5.36
N GLU A 555 1.30 -25.08 6.39
CA GLU A 555 2.64 -24.46 6.40
C GLU A 555 3.69 -25.21 5.53
N ASN A 556 3.49 -26.51 5.22
CA ASN A 556 4.56 -27.40 4.74
C ASN A 556 4.46 -27.90 3.28
N LYS A 557 3.56 -27.38 2.43
CA LYS A 557 3.49 -27.78 1.01
C LYS A 557 3.28 -26.64 0.02
#